data_AF-A0A8H3SBJ3-F1
#
_entry.id   AF-A0A8H3SBJ3-F1
#
_cell.length_a   1.000
_cell.length_b   1.000
_cell.length_c   1.000
_cell.angle_alpha   90.00
_cell.angle_beta   90.00
_cell.angle_gamma   90.00
#
_symmetry.space_group_name_H-M   'P 1'
#
loop_
_entity.id
_entity.type
_entity.pdbx_description
1 polymer ?
#
loop_
_entity_poly.entity_id
_entity_poly.type
_entity_poly.pdbx_seq_one_letter_code
_entity_poly.pdbx_strand_id
1 'polypeptide(L)'
;MEELVRQIRSFADTANDNERKALISTLRATSISLKKPDDTLERIAVAPLELCGAKMGVDLQVFRLLSSTDSPRTLDELTNATGADRRLLGQRIPTADQPQSDNKLKARVLRYLTSTKMIDQLGSERFTANNVTHALQSPKGENFVEV
;
A
#
# COMPACT_ATOMS: atom_id res chain seq x y z
N MET A 1 -7.29 -10.70 18.94
CA MET A 1 -7.19 -10.17 17.57
C MET A 1 -6.25 -11.00 16.72
N GLU A 2 -4.99 -11.19 17.13
CA GLU A 2 -3.98 -11.94 16.35
C GLU A 2 -4.39 -13.38 16.03
N GLU A 3 -5.00 -14.08 17.00
CA GLU A 3 -5.58 -15.42 16.80
C GLU A 3 -6.56 -15.47 15.64
N LEU A 4 -7.52 -14.53 15.60
CA LEU A 4 -8.54 -14.45 14.56
C LEU A 4 -7.91 -14.21 13.18
N VAL A 5 -6.92 -13.31 13.09
CA VAL A 5 -6.19 -13.08 11.84
C VAL A 5 -5.46 -14.34 11.39
N ARG A 6 -4.84 -15.08 12.32
CA ARG A 6 -4.14 -16.32 12.00
C ARG A 6 -5.08 -17.38 11.45
N GLN A 7 -6.26 -17.54 12.04
CA GLN A 7 -7.27 -18.50 11.58
C GLN A 7 -7.80 -18.13 10.18
N ILE A 8 -8.09 -16.85 9.92
CA ILE A 8 -8.51 -16.38 8.60
C ILE A 8 -7.44 -16.69 7.54
N ARG A 9 -6.16 -16.43 7.86
CA ARG A 9 -5.03 -16.74 6.95
C ARG A 9 -4.90 -18.24 6.70
N SER A 10 -4.91 -19.05 7.75
CA SER A 10 -4.82 -20.51 7.63
C SER A 10 -5.95 -21.10 6.79
N PHE A 11 -7.16 -20.57 6.91
CA PHE A 11 -8.28 -20.97 6.04
C PHE A 11 -8.03 -20.53 4.60
N ALA A 12 -7.60 -19.28 4.37
CA ALA A 12 -7.32 -18.76 3.03
C ALA A 12 -6.22 -19.54 2.29
N ASP A 13 -5.22 -20.07 2.99
CA ASP A 13 -4.12 -20.85 2.41
C ASP A 13 -4.56 -22.20 1.84
N THR A 14 -5.71 -22.73 2.29
CA THR A 14 -6.26 -24.04 1.86
C THR A 14 -7.54 -23.93 1.05
N ALA A 15 -8.11 -22.71 0.96
CA ALA A 15 -9.38 -22.45 0.28
C ALA A 15 -9.26 -22.56 -1.24
N ASN A 16 -10.25 -23.18 -1.88
CA ASN A 16 -10.39 -23.14 -3.33
C ASN A 16 -10.86 -21.75 -3.82
N ASP A 17 -10.94 -21.55 -5.13
CA ASP A 17 -11.33 -20.25 -5.72
C ASP A 17 -12.70 -19.73 -5.27
N ASN A 18 -13.70 -20.62 -5.13
CA ASN A 18 -15.04 -20.23 -4.71
C ASN A 18 -15.05 -19.84 -3.24
N GLU A 19 -14.39 -20.63 -2.40
CA GLU A 19 -14.24 -20.36 -0.96
C GLU A 19 -13.45 -19.07 -0.72
N ARG A 20 -12.36 -18.83 -1.46
CA ARG A 20 -11.59 -17.59 -1.38
C ARG A 20 -12.45 -16.36 -1.72
N LYS A 21 -13.24 -16.44 -2.80
CA LYS A 21 -14.15 -15.35 -3.19
C LYS A 21 -15.24 -15.11 -2.14
N ALA A 22 -15.83 -16.18 -1.60
CA ALA A 22 -16.82 -16.10 -0.54
C ALA A 22 -16.22 -15.47 0.74
N LEU A 23 -15.00 -15.85 1.11
CA LEU A 23 -14.27 -15.28 2.23
C LEU A 23 -14.05 -13.77 2.04
N ILE A 24 -13.53 -13.34 0.87
CA ILE A 24 -13.31 -11.91 0.57
C ILE A 24 -14.64 -11.13 0.66
N SER A 25 -15.71 -11.65 0.07
CA SER A 25 -17.04 -11.03 0.12
C SER A 25 -17.53 -10.87 1.56
N THR A 26 -17.37 -11.93 2.36
CA THR A 26 -17.80 -11.96 3.77
C THR A 26 -16.99 -10.96 4.60
N LEU A 27 -15.65 -10.98 4.49
CA LEU A 27 -14.78 -10.04 5.19
C LEU A 27 -15.08 -8.58 4.82
N ARG A 28 -15.40 -8.31 3.55
CA ARG A 28 -15.82 -6.98 3.11
C ARG A 28 -17.16 -6.57 3.74
N ALA A 29 -18.16 -7.46 3.74
CA ALA A 29 -19.45 -7.19 4.36
C ALA A 29 -19.31 -6.95 5.88
N THR A 30 -18.52 -7.78 6.57
CA THR A 30 -18.20 -7.61 7.99
C THR A 30 -17.47 -6.29 8.25
N SER A 31 -16.49 -5.92 7.41
CA SER A 31 -15.81 -4.63 7.53
C SER A 31 -16.78 -3.45 7.38
N ILE A 32 -17.77 -3.56 6.49
CA ILE A 32 -18.80 -2.52 6.32
C ILE A 32 -19.74 -2.48 7.54
N SER A 33 -20.19 -3.62 8.06
CA SER A 33 -21.13 -3.66 9.19
C SER A 33 -20.55 -3.14 10.51
N LEU A 34 -19.22 -3.18 10.66
CA LEU A 34 -18.53 -2.71 11.86
C LEU A 34 -18.25 -1.20 11.89
N LYS A 35 -18.41 -0.50 10.75
CA LYS A 35 -18.11 0.93 10.65
C LYS A 35 -19.14 1.79 11.39
N LYS A 36 -18.67 2.86 12.04
CA LYS A 36 -19.52 3.95 12.48
C LYS A 36 -19.97 4.82 11.30
N PRO A 37 -20.96 5.71 11.46
CA PRO A 37 -21.38 6.63 10.40
C PRO A 37 -20.22 7.43 9.81
N ASP A 38 -19.34 8.00 10.63
CA ASP A 38 -18.20 8.79 10.16
C ASP A 38 -17.18 7.92 9.38
N ASP A 39 -16.84 6.73 9.88
CA ASP A 39 -15.96 5.77 9.17
C ASP A 39 -16.50 5.36 7.79
N THR A 40 -17.82 5.45 7.62
CA THR A 40 -18.52 5.15 6.36
C THR A 40 -18.42 6.33 5.41
N LEU A 41 -18.69 7.55 5.90
CA LEU A 41 -18.54 8.78 5.12
C LEU A 41 -17.11 8.95 4.63
N GLU A 42 -16.13 8.79 5.53
CA GLU A 42 -14.71 8.87 5.19
C GLU A 42 -14.34 7.86 4.11
N ARG A 43 -14.71 6.58 4.27
CA ARG A 43 -14.43 5.53 3.25
C ARG A 43 -14.96 5.93 1.87
N ILE A 44 -16.19 6.44 1.80
CA ILE A 44 -16.82 6.79 0.52
C ILE A 44 -16.14 8.02 -0.08
N ALA A 45 -15.91 9.05 0.74
CA ALA A 45 -15.31 10.30 0.29
C ALA A 45 -13.87 10.12 -0.22
N VAL A 46 -13.09 9.23 0.40
CA VAL A 46 -11.69 9.00 0.03
C VAL A 46 -11.47 7.88 -0.98
N ALA A 47 -12.50 7.09 -1.31
CA ALA A 47 -12.37 5.98 -2.26
C ALA A 47 -11.76 6.38 -3.62
N PRO A 48 -12.12 7.54 -4.22
CA PRO A 48 -11.50 7.97 -5.49
C PRO A 48 -9.98 8.17 -5.38
N LEU A 49 -9.45 8.47 -4.19
CA LEU A 49 -8.02 8.66 -3.99
C LEU A 49 -7.23 7.37 -4.24
N GLU A 50 -7.84 6.20 -4.09
CA GLU A 50 -7.16 4.91 -4.28
C GLU A 50 -6.72 4.76 -5.74
N LEU A 51 -7.60 5.10 -6.69
CA LEU A 51 -7.26 5.17 -8.11
C LEU A 51 -6.21 6.24 -8.38
N CYS A 52 -6.36 7.45 -7.81
CA CYS A 52 -5.35 8.50 -7.97
C CYS A 52 -3.98 8.07 -7.46
N GLY A 53 -3.91 7.37 -6.33
CA GLY A 53 -2.67 6.83 -5.79
C GLY A 53 -2.05 5.78 -6.70
N ALA A 54 -2.86 4.87 -7.25
CA ALA A 54 -2.37 3.92 -8.25
C ALA A 54 -1.79 4.64 -9.46
N LYS A 55 -2.47 5.67 -9.98
CA LYS A 55 -1.97 6.46 -11.11
C LYS A 55 -0.65 7.17 -10.79
N MET A 56 -0.55 7.78 -9.62
CA MET A 56 0.72 8.36 -9.15
C MET A 56 1.83 7.31 -9.05
N GLY A 57 1.53 6.10 -8.57
CA GLY A 57 2.49 5.00 -8.48
C GLY A 57 2.99 4.51 -9.84
N VAL A 58 2.12 4.48 -10.85
CA VAL A 58 2.45 4.17 -12.25
C VAL A 58 3.28 5.29 -12.87
N ASP A 59 2.82 6.54 -12.79
CA ASP A 59 3.49 7.71 -13.38
C ASP A 59 4.88 7.94 -12.80
N LEU A 60 5.05 7.70 -11.50
CA LEU A 60 6.33 7.76 -10.81
C LEU A 60 7.13 6.44 -10.94
N GLN A 61 6.64 5.43 -11.67
CA GLN A 61 7.29 4.13 -11.86
C GLN A 61 7.63 3.38 -10.56
N VAL A 62 6.94 3.70 -9.46
CA VAL A 62 7.21 3.11 -8.13
C VAL A 62 6.96 1.60 -8.15
N PHE A 63 5.85 1.16 -8.75
CA PHE A 63 5.51 -0.26 -8.80
C PHE A 63 6.51 -1.06 -9.64
N ARG A 64 6.97 -0.51 -10.76
CA ARG A 64 8.03 -1.09 -11.60
C ARG A 64 9.33 -1.26 -10.82
N LEU A 65 9.76 -0.20 -10.13
CA LEU A 65 11.01 -0.21 -9.37
C LEU A 65 10.99 -1.24 -8.24
N LEU A 66 9.89 -1.31 -7.49
CA LEU A 66 9.75 -2.25 -6.38
C LEU A 66 9.57 -3.70 -6.84
N SER A 67 8.83 -3.95 -7.92
CA SER A 67 8.59 -5.31 -8.43
C SER A 67 9.77 -5.88 -9.23
N SER A 68 10.74 -5.05 -9.61
CA SER A 68 11.95 -5.49 -10.34
C SER A 68 12.96 -6.23 -9.47
N THR A 69 12.80 -6.24 -8.14
CA THR A 69 13.72 -6.86 -7.19
C THR A 69 12.97 -7.43 -6.01
N ASP A 70 13.38 -8.60 -5.50
CA ASP A 70 12.81 -9.15 -4.26
C ASP A 70 13.33 -8.44 -2.99
N SER A 71 14.35 -7.60 -3.13
CA SER A 71 14.93 -6.83 -2.04
C SER A 71 14.17 -5.51 -1.80
N PRO A 72 13.92 -5.12 -0.53
CA PRO A 72 13.33 -3.82 -0.22
C PRO A 72 14.20 -2.66 -0.70
N ARG A 73 13.58 -1.60 -1.23
CA ARG A 73 14.26 -0.37 -1.63
C ARG A 73 14.07 0.75 -0.63
N THR A 74 15.11 1.56 -0.50
CA THR A 74 15.11 2.75 0.34
C THR A 74 14.40 3.92 -0.34
N LEU A 75 13.95 4.89 0.45
CA LEU A 75 13.43 6.16 -0.08
C LEU A 75 14.43 6.86 -1.00
N ASP A 76 15.72 6.85 -0.66
CA ASP A 76 16.74 7.54 -1.45
C ASP A 76 16.96 6.85 -2.80
N GLU A 77 16.98 5.51 -2.84
CA GLU A 77 17.02 4.75 -4.09
C GLU A 77 15.81 5.03 -4.97
N LEU A 78 14.60 5.10 -4.39
CA LEU A 78 13.38 5.43 -5.13
C LEU A 78 13.40 6.89 -5.63
N THR A 79 13.86 7.83 -4.81
CA THR A 79 13.98 9.24 -5.21
C THR A 79 14.96 9.40 -6.37
N ASN A 80 16.13 8.78 -6.28
CA ASN A 80 17.14 8.84 -7.32
C ASN A 80 16.68 8.17 -8.62
N ALA A 81 15.99 7.03 -8.53
CA ALA A 81 15.54 6.30 -9.72
C ALA A 81 14.36 6.98 -10.44
N THR A 82 13.48 7.63 -9.70
CA THR A 82 12.29 8.29 -10.26
C THR A 82 12.55 9.74 -10.68
N GLY A 83 13.60 10.37 -10.16
CA GLY A 83 13.85 11.81 -10.33
C GLY A 83 12.82 12.71 -9.65
N ALA A 84 11.90 12.13 -8.87
CA ALA A 84 10.87 12.88 -8.17
C ALA A 84 11.46 13.68 -7.01
N ASP A 85 10.82 14.81 -6.66
CA ASP A 85 11.20 15.56 -5.47
C ASP A 85 11.11 14.65 -4.24
N ARG A 86 12.18 14.64 -3.43
CA ARG A 86 12.24 13.78 -2.24
C ARG A 86 11.00 14.01 -1.39
N ARG A 87 10.59 15.25 -1.09
CA ARG A 87 9.42 15.54 -0.25
C ARG A 87 8.09 15.07 -0.85
N LEU A 88 7.98 14.98 -2.18
CA LEU A 88 6.82 14.40 -2.85
C LEU A 88 6.71 12.89 -2.56
N LEU A 89 7.82 12.14 -2.69
CA LEU A 89 7.84 10.72 -2.32
C LEU A 89 7.81 10.55 -0.80
N GLY A 90 8.75 11.18 -0.10
CA GLY A 90 8.75 11.45 1.33
C GLY A 90 9.91 12.27 1.89
N GLN A 91 9.68 12.88 3.06
CA GLN A 91 10.73 13.61 3.75
C GLN A 91 11.16 12.93 5.04
N ARG A 92 12.48 12.76 5.20
CA ARG A 92 13.11 12.57 6.51
C ARG A 92 13.18 13.92 7.20
N ILE A 93 12.39 14.12 8.26
CA ILE A 93 12.52 15.29 9.13
C ILE A 93 13.28 14.82 10.37
N PRO A 94 14.53 15.26 10.57
CA PRO A 94 15.19 15.08 11.85
C PRO A 94 14.41 15.86 12.91
N THR A 95 13.78 15.17 13.85
CA THR A 95 13.25 15.81 15.06
C THR A 95 14.42 16.05 16.01
N ALA A 96 14.70 17.31 16.32
CA ALA A 96 15.82 17.72 17.16
C ALA A 96 15.82 17.08 18.56
N ASP A 97 14.66 16.62 19.04
CA ASP A 97 14.44 16.12 20.41
C ASP A 97 14.06 14.63 20.50
N GLN A 98 14.22 13.82 19.45
CA GLN A 98 13.91 12.37 19.51
C GLN A 98 15.07 11.47 19.04
N PRO A 99 15.24 10.28 19.66
CA PRO A 99 16.23 9.31 19.24
C PRO A 99 16.06 8.95 17.77
N GLN A 100 17.17 8.68 17.09
CA GLN A 100 17.25 8.45 15.65
C GLN A 100 16.33 7.30 15.15
N SER A 101 15.91 6.41 16.05
CA SER A 101 14.96 5.32 15.84
C SER A 101 13.53 5.78 15.55
N ASP A 102 13.17 7.00 15.96
CA ASP A 102 11.78 7.49 15.97
C ASP A 102 11.51 8.52 14.86
N ASN A 103 12.44 8.66 13.90
CA ASN A 103 12.26 9.51 12.72
C ASN A 103 11.06 9.00 11.89
N LYS A 104 9.89 9.58 12.14
CA LYS A 104 8.68 9.29 11.36
C LYS A 104 8.85 9.82 9.95
N LEU A 105 8.97 8.92 8.97
CA LEU A 105 8.97 9.29 7.57
C LEU A 105 7.62 9.90 7.20
N LYS A 106 7.61 11.17 6.77
CA LYS A 106 6.43 11.78 6.14
C LYS A 106 6.50 11.56 4.63
N ALA A 107 6.43 10.29 4.22
CA ALA A 107 6.13 10.00 2.83
C ALA A 107 4.77 10.56 2.46
N ARG A 108 4.61 11.25 1.33
CA ARG A 108 3.27 11.68 0.88
C ARG A 108 2.71 10.58 0.02
N VAL A 109 3.36 10.30 -1.11
CA VAL A 109 2.97 9.23 -2.02
C VAL A 109 3.22 7.87 -1.39
N LEU A 110 4.45 7.55 -0.97
CA LEU A 110 4.75 6.19 -0.47
C LEU A 110 3.98 5.84 0.80
N ARG A 111 3.69 6.81 1.68
CA ARG A 111 2.82 6.61 2.85
C ARG A 111 1.40 6.31 2.44
N TYR A 112 0.88 7.04 1.44
CA TYR A 112 -0.44 6.78 0.91
C TYR A 112 -0.53 5.37 0.32
N LEU A 113 0.40 5.02 -0.58
CA LEU A 113 0.50 3.69 -1.19
C LEU A 113 0.63 2.57 -0.15
N THR A 114 1.37 2.82 0.94
CA THR A 114 1.49 1.86 2.05
C THR A 114 0.17 1.74 2.83
N SER A 115 -0.53 2.84 3.08
CA SER A 115 -1.79 2.86 3.82
C SER A 115 -2.92 2.13 3.08
N THR A 116 -2.88 2.12 1.75
CA THR A 116 -3.81 1.40 0.88
C THR A 116 -3.32 0.00 0.50
N LYS A 117 -2.20 -0.47 1.08
CA LYS A 117 -1.59 -1.77 0.79
C LYS A 117 -1.21 -2.00 -0.68
N MET A 118 -0.98 -0.94 -1.45
CA MET A 118 -0.42 -1.04 -2.80
C MET A 118 1.06 -1.41 -2.80
N ILE A 119 1.77 -1.09 -1.71
CA ILE A 119 3.15 -1.51 -1.40
C ILE A 119 3.24 -1.87 0.08
N ASP A 120 4.29 -2.60 0.48
CA ASP A 120 4.59 -2.84 1.89
C ASP A 120 5.78 -2.00 2.38
N GLN A 121 5.79 -1.69 3.67
CA GLN A 121 6.84 -0.94 4.35
C GLN A 121 7.42 -1.79 5.49
N LEU A 122 8.71 -2.15 5.38
CA LEU A 122 9.41 -3.02 6.34
C LEU A 122 10.24 -2.23 7.38
N GLY A 123 10.27 -0.91 7.26
CA GLY A 123 10.96 0.00 8.18
C GLY A 123 10.68 1.46 7.82
N SER A 124 11.24 2.40 8.58
CA SER A 124 10.95 3.84 8.41
C SER A 124 11.15 4.34 6.97
N GLU A 125 12.13 3.82 6.23
CA GLU A 125 12.43 4.24 4.86
C GLU A 125 12.62 3.05 3.89
N ARG A 126 12.07 1.86 4.18
CA ARG A 126 12.24 0.66 3.34
C ARG A 126 10.92 0.11 2.85
N PHE A 127 10.80 -0.05 1.53
CA PHE A 127 9.58 -0.42 0.84
C PHE A 127 9.80 -1.65 -0.04
N THR A 128 8.78 -2.50 -0.16
CA THR A 128 8.84 -3.72 -0.98
C THR A 128 7.55 -3.93 -1.76
N ALA A 129 7.66 -4.66 -2.87
CA ALA A 129 6.52 -5.09 -3.63
C ALA A 129 5.69 -6.14 -2.87
N ASN A 130 4.38 -6.13 -3.12
CA ASN A 130 3.45 -7.17 -2.69
C ASN A 130 2.57 -7.60 -3.88
N ASN A 131 1.58 -8.46 -3.63
CA ASN A 131 0.68 -8.95 -4.68
C ASN A 131 -0.06 -7.81 -5.42
N VAL A 132 -0.43 -6.73 -4.74
CA VAL A 132 -1.07 -5.56 -5.35
C VAL A 132 -0.08 -4.79 -6.22
N THR A 133 1.16 -4.60 -5.75
CA THR A 133 2.24 -4.00 -6.54
C THR A 133 2.43 -4.72 -7.89
N HIS A 134 2.51 -6.05 -7.85
CA HIS A 134 2.67 -6.86 -9.07
C HIS A 134 1.42 -6.81 -9.96
N ALA A 135 0.22 -6.76 -9.38
CA ALA A 135 -1.01 -6.62 -10.15
C ALA A 135 -1.07 -5.28 -10.88
N LEU A 136 -0.73 -4.18 -10.21
CA LEU A 136 -0.71 -2.83 -10.78
C LEU A 136 0.38 -2.64 -11.84
N GLN A 137 1.51 -3.34 -11.71
CA GLN A 137 2.58 -3.33 -12.71
C GLN A 137 2.32 -4.26 -13.92
N SER A 138 1.29 -5.11 -13.86
CA SER A 138 0.94 -5.96 -15.00
C SER A 138 0.39 -5.12 -16.16
N PRO A 139 0.50 -5.59 -17.43
CA PRO A 139 -0.08 -4.85 -18.57
C PRO A 139 -1.58 -4.56 -18.39
N LYS A 140 -2.31 -5.46 -17.74
CA LYS A 140 -3.73 -5.24 -17.42
C LYS A 140 -3.89 -4.16 -16.35
N GLY A 141 -3.05 -4.17 -15.31
CA GLY A 141 -3.08 -3.19 -14.23
C GLY A 141 -2.82 -1.77 -14.74
N GLU A 142 -1.77 -1.59 -15.54
CA GLU A 142 -1.41 -0.30 -16.14
C GLU A 142 -2.59 0.26 -16.96
N ASN A 143 -3.16 -0.55 -17.86
CA ASN A 143 -4.31 -0.15 -18.69
C ASN A 143 -5.55 0.24 -17.87
N PHE A 144 -5.79 -0.38 -16.70
CA PHE A 144 -6.93 -0.05 -15.84
C PHE A 144 -6.75 1.26 -15.07
N VAL A 145 -5.50 1.73 -14.93
CA VAL A 145 -5.13 2.91 -14.16
C VAL A 145 -4.93 4.14 -15.07
N GLU A 146 -4.61 3.94 -16.35
CA GLU A 146 -4.40 5.01 -17.33
C GLU A 146 -5.68 5.60 -17.96
N VAL A 147 -6.87 5.15 -17.52
CA VAL A 147 -8.18 5.57 -18.04
C VAL A 147 -8.57 6.97 -17.59
#